data_AF-A0A958F0W8-F1
#
_entry.id   AF-A0A958F0W8-F1
#
_cell.length_a   1.000
_cell.length_b   1.000
_cell.length_c   1.000
_cell.angle_alpha   90.00
_cell.angle_beta   90.00
_cell.angle_gamma   90.00
#
_symmetry.space_group_name_H-M   'P 1'
#
loop_
_entity.id
_entity.type
_entity.pdbx_description
1 polymer ?
#
loop_
_entity_poly.entity_id
_entity_poly.type
_entity_poly.pdbx_seq_one_letter_code
_entity_poly.pdbx_strand_id
1 'polypeptide(L)'
;MAKIKQLKKESTKAVDAANDKAFIFPLDSTNFIILGLGVALIILGYIFMAMPDHPDDFLTLTLAPIMLVLSFLVVIPFGLMYRKKTDIK
;
A
#
# COMPACT_ATOMS: atom_id res chain seq x y z
N MET A 1 15.93 -27.75 -40.50
CA MET A 1 15.99 -27.66 -39.03
C MET A 1 16.15 -26.23 -38.48
N ALA A 2 16.70 -25.26 -39.24
CA ALA A 2 16.90 -23.88 -38.77
C ALA A 2 15.59 -23.06 -38.58
N LYS A 3 14.52 -23.39 -39.31
CA LYS A 3 13.26 -22.60 -39.30
C LYS A 3 12.38 -22.86 -38.07
N ILE A 4 12.45 -24.06 -37.48
CA ILE A 4 11.69 -24.44 -36.27
C ILE A 4 12.19 -23.68 -35.03
N LYS A 5 13.49 -23.34 -35.00
CA LYS A 5 14.12 -22.62 -33.87
C LYS A 5 13.71 -21.14 -33.80
N GLN A 6 13.29 -20.57 -34.92
CA GLN A 6 12.92 -19.15 -35.03
C GLN A 6 11.47 -18.92 -34.57
N LEU A 7 10.54 -19.81 -34.94
CA LEU A 7 9.14 -19.75 -34.50
C LEU A 7 9.00 -19.88 -32.98
N LYS A 8 9.83 -20.71 -32.33
CA LYS A 8 9.87 -20.86 -30.86
C LYS A 8 10.44 -19.63 -30.15
N LYS A 9 11.34 -18.89 -30.79
CA LYS A 9 12.01 -17.70 -30.21
C LYS A 9 11.10 -16.46 -30.22
N GLU A 10 10.23 -16.34 -31.21
CA GLU A 10 9.19 -15.30 -31.25
C GLU A 10 8.07 -15.56 -30.24
N SER A 11 7.67 -16.82 -30.04
CA SER A 11 6.59 -17.18 -29.13
C SER A 11 6.98 -17.12 -27.65
N THR A 12 8.26 -17.26 -27.28
CA THR A 12 8.71 -16.96 -25.91
C THR A 12 8.81 -15.45 -25.66
N LYS A 13 9.39 -14.69 -26.60
CA LYS A 13 9.50 -13.22 -26.47
C LYS A 13 8.15 -12.49 -26.44
N ALA A 14 7.13 -12.98 -27.15
CA ALA A 14 5.81 -12.35 -27.16
C ALA A 14 5.02 -12.59 -25.85
N VAL A 15 5.27 -13.70 -25.14
CA VAL A 15 4.65 -14.00 -23.85
C VAL A 15 5.32 -13.19 -22.73
N ASP A 16 6.64 -12.99 -22.81
CA ASP A 16 7.37 -12.13 -21.88
C ASP A 16 7.04 -10.64 -22.07
N ALA A 17 6.89 -10.18 -23.32
CA ALA A 17 6.54 -8.78 -23.63
C ALA A 17 5.06 -8.43 -23.34
N ALA A 18 4.15 -9.40 -23.39
CA ALA A 18 2.75 -9.21 -23.00
C ALA A 18 2.58 -9.12 -21.48
N ASN A 19 3.49 -9.77 -20.72
CA ASN A 19 3.53 -9.66 -19.26
C ASN A 19 4.25 -8.39 -18.78
N ASP A 20 4.82 -7.58 -19.68
CA ASP A 20 5.48 -6.29 -19.37
C ASP A 20 4.49 -5.13 -19.24
N LYS A 21 3.19 -5.41 -19.45
CA LYS A 21 2.13 -4.71 -18.70
C LYS A 21 2.00 -5.30 -17.29
N ALA A 22 3.13 -5.68 -16.71
CA ALA A 22 3.28 -6.09 -15.33
C ALA A 22 2.76 -4.92 -14.53
N PHE A 23 1.57 -5.08 -13.96
CA PHE A 23 0.93 -4.22 -12.97
C PHE A 23 1.81 -3.03 -12.60
N ILE A 24 1.74 -1.95 -13.40
CA ILE A 24 2.47 -0.73 -13.10
C ILE A 24 1.73 -0.15 -11.91
N PHE A 25 2.15 -0.58 -10.72
CA PHE A 25 1.53 -0.19 -9.49
C PHE A 25 1.75 1.32 -9.37
N PRO A 26 0.69 2.14 -9.37
CA PRO A 26 0.83 3.59 -9.48
C PRO A 26 1.39 4.24 -8.21
N LEU A 27 1.75 3.43 -7.19
CA LEU A 27 2.28 3.89 -5.92
C LEU A 27 3.78 3.60 -5.86
N ASP A 28 4.55 4.64 -5.56
CA ASP A 28 5.99 4.57 -5.33
C ASP A 28 6.27 3.84 -4.00
N SER A 29 7.47 3.28 -3.84
CA SER A 29 7.91 2.65 -2.59
C SER A 29 7.75 3.59 -1.38
N THR A 30 7.87 4.90 -1.59
CA THR A 30 7.67 5.92 -0.56
C THR A 30 6.22 5.97 -0.06
N ASN A 31 5.23 5.86 -0.95
CA ASN A 31 3.82 5.81 -0.57
C ASN A 31 3.51 4.58 0.28
N PHE A 32 4.16 3.45 -0.02
CA PHE A 32 3.96 2.21 0.70
C PHE A 32 4.42 2.31 2.17
N ILE A 33 5.49 3.07 2.43
CA ILE A 33 5.96 3.33 3.80
C ILE A 33 4.92 4.15 4.58
N ILE A 34 4.35 5.20 3.97
CA ILE A 34 3.34 6.05 4.62
C ILE A 34 2.04 5.26 4.86
N LEU A 35 1.64 4.43 3.89
CA LEU A 35 0.53 3.49 4.05
C LEU A 35 0.78 2.49 5.19
N GLY A 36 1.98 1.92 5.26
CA GLY A 36 2.38 1.02 6.34
C GLY A 36 2.31 1.70 7.72
N LEU A 37 2.72 2.97 7.81
CA LEU A 37 2.58 3.78 9.02
C LEU A 37 1.10 3.97 9.39
N GLY A 38 0.23 4.27 8.42
CA GLY A 38 -1.21 4.39 8.64
C GLY A 38 -1.82 3.10 9.19
N VAL A 39 -1.43 1.94 8.64
CA VAL A 39 -1.86 0.63 9.14
C VAL A 39 -1.35 0.39 10.57
N ALA A 40 -0.10 0.73 10.86
CA ALA A 40 0.47 0.60 12.20
C ALA A 40 -0.32 1.44 13.23
N LEU A 41 -0.73 2.66 12.87
CA LEU A 41 -1.55 3.51 13.73
C LEU A 41 -2.96 2.92 13.97
N ILE A 42 -3.58 2.31 12.95
CA ILE A 42 -4.87 1.61 13.12
C ILE A 42 -4.72 0.45 14.11
N ILE A 43 -3.66 -0.34 13.98
CA ILE A 43 -3.37 -1.45 14.91
C ILE A 43 -3.19 -0.89 16.33
N LEU A 44 -2.44 0.20 16.48
CA LEU A 44 -2.23 0.84 17.78
C LEU A 44 -3.54 1.37 18.39
N GLY A 45 -4.42 1.94 17.58
CA GLY A 45 -5.76 2.37 18.00
C GLY A 45 -6.61 1.21 18.52
N TYR A 46 -6.52 0.04 17.87
CA TYR A 46 -7.18 -1.18 18.34
C TYR A 46 -6.56 -1.72 19.64
N ILE A 47 -5.23 -1.63 19.79
CA ILE A 47 -4.56 -2.01 21.05
C ILE A 47 -5.02 -1.10 22.19
N PHE A 48 -5.16 0.21 21.93
CA PHE A 48 -5.69 1.16 22.92
C PHE A 48 -7.14 0.89 23.30
N MET A 49 -7.94 0.33 22.38
CA MET A 49 -9.28 -0.15 22.70
C MET A 49 -9.27 -1.44 23.54
N ALA A 50 -8.24 -2.28 23.39
CA ALA A 50 -8.14 -3.58 24.05
C ALA A 50 -7.41 -3.56 25.40
N MET A 51 -6.68 -2.49 25.73
CA MET A 51 -5.88 -2.38 26.95
C MET A 51 -6.71 -2.05 28.22
N PRO A 52 -7.76 -1.21 28.16
CA PRO A 52 -8.54 -0.88 29.35
C PRO A 52 -9.41 -2.06 29.82
N ASP A 53 -9.42 -2.31 31.13
CA ASP A 53 -10.26 -3.34 31.76
C ASP A 53 -11.76 -2.99 31.70
N HIS A 54 -12.07 -1.70 31.51
CA HIS A 54 -13.43 -1.19 31.41
C HIS A 54 -13.65 -0.50 30.06
N PRO A 55 -14.71 -0.87 29.30
CA PRO A 55 -15.01 -0.26 28.01
C PRO A 55 -15.43 1.21 28.11
N ASP A 56 -15.79 1.66 29.32
CA ASP A 56 -16.26 3.02 29.61
C ASP A 56 -15.11 4.04 29.76
N ASP A 57 -13.86 3.58 29.70
CA ASP A 57 -12.72 4.46 29.80
C ASP A 57 -12.62 5.41 28.60
N PHE A 58 -12.29 6.67 28.89
CA PHE A 58 -12.16 7.74 27.91
C PHE A 58 -11.18 7.37 26.77
N LEU A 59 -10.16 6.57 27.07
CA LEU A 59 -9.19 6.05 26.11
C LEU A 59 -9.85 5.19 25.02
N THR A 60 -10.78 4.30 25.41
CA THR A 60 -11.48 3.43 24.48
C THR A 60 -12.60 4.15 23.76
N LEU A 61 -13.41 4.94 24.47
CA LEU A 61 -14.60 5.59 23.91
C LEU A 61 -14.30 6.79 23.01
N THR A 62 -13.17 7.47 23.24
CA THR A 62 -12.88 8.76 22.61
C THR A 62 -11.55 8.72 21.87
N LEU A 63 -10.47 8.30 22.54
CA LEU A 63 -9.14 8.33 21.93
C LEU A 63 -9.02 7.31 20.78
N ALA A 64 -9.46 6.07 20.98
CA ALA A 64 -9.36 5.04 19.95
C ALA A 64 -10.14 5.38 18.65
N PRO A 65 -11.42 5.79 18.69
CA PRO A 65 -12.13 6.23 17.49
C PRO A 65 -11.47 7.43 16.81
N ILE A 66 -11.03 8.43 17.57
CA ILE A 66 -10.35 9.61 17.01
C ILE A 66 -9.05 9.20 16.30
N MET A 67 -8.25 8.32 16.91
CA MET A 67 -7.03 7.79 16.30
C MET A 67 -7.31 7.01 15.02
N LEU A 68 -8.34 6.15 15.02
CA LEU A 68 -8.74 5.40 13.82
C LEU A 68 -9.18 6.34 12.70
N VAL A 69 -10.00 7.33 13.02
CA VAL A 69 -10.49 8.35 12.07
C VAL A 69 -9.33 9.13 11.47
N LEU A 70 -8.39 9.61 12.29
CA LEU A 70 -7.19 10.31 11.80
C LEU A 70 -6.32 9.41 10.92
N SER A 71 -6.08 8.17 11.34
CA SER A 71 -5.25 7.23 10.59
C SER A 71 -5.86 6.91 9.23
N PHE A 72 -7.16 6.63 9.21
CA PHE A 72 -7.87 6.24 7.99
C PHE A 72 -8.18 7.41 7.06
N LEU A 73 -8.64 8.55 7.58
CA LEU A 73 -9.06 9.71 6.76
C LEU A 73 -7.94 10.69 6.46
N VAL A 74 -6.83 10.66 7.19
CA VAL A 74 -5.71 11.58 6.94
C VAL A 74 -4.48 10.82 6.48
N VAL A 75 -3.99 9.87 7.27
CA VAL A 75 -2.69 9.23 7.00
C VAL A 75 -2.73 8.36 5.74
N ILE A 76 -3.76 7.53 5.57
CA ILE A 76 -3.93 6.69 4.37
C ILE A 76 -4.08 7.54 3.09
N PRO A 77 -5.02 8.51 2.99
CA PRO A 77 -5.15 9.32 1.78
C PRO A 77 -3.97 10.25 1.56
N PHE A 78 -3.29 10.72 2.61
CA PHE A 78 -2.03 11.45 2.46
C PHE A 78 -0.94 10.54 1.87
N GLY A 79 -0.79 9.32 2.39
CA GLY A 79 0.11 8.31 1.84
C GLY A 79 -0.22 7.91 0.40
N LEU A 80 -1.50 7.94 0.02
CA LEU A 80 -1.95 7.69 -1.35
C LEU A 80 -1.70 8.90 -2.27
N MET A 81 -1.94 10.12 -1.79
CA MET A 81 -1.76 11.37 -2.54
C MET A 81 -0.30 11.79 -2.66
N TYR A 82 0.57 11.29 -1.78
CA TYR A 82 2.01 11.61 -1.77
C TYR A 82 2.68 11.10 -3.04
N ARG A 83 2.62 11.83 -4.15
CA ARG A 83 3.35 11.47 -5.36
C ARG A 83 4.71 12.15 -5.30
N LYS A 84 5.77 11.37 -5.08
CA LYS A 84 7.14 11.84 -5.28
C LYS A 84 7.22 12.32 -6.73
N LYS A 85 7.43 13.62 -6.94
CA LYS A 85 7.76 14.14 -8.27
C LYS A 85 9.04 13.42 -8.67
N THR A 86 8.96 12.56 -9.67
CA THR A 86 10.13 12.06 -10.38
C THR A 86 10.81 13.30 -10.95
N ASP A 87 11.85 13.76 -10.25
CA ASP A 87 12.76 14.78 -10.75
C ASP A 87 13.44 14.16 -11.97
N ILE A 88 12.87 14.40 -13.15
CA ILE A 88 13.56 14.16 -14.40
C ILE A 88 14.61 15.27 -14.48
N LYS A 89 15.82 14.94 -14.05
CA LYS A 89 17.02 15.75 -14.27
C LYS A 89 18.02 14.97 -15.09
#